data_AF-A0A6L7MVK5-F1
#
_entry.id   AF-A0A6L7MVK5-F1
#
_cell.length_a   1.000
_cell.length_b   1.000
_cell.length_c   1.000
_cell.angle_alpha   90.00
_cell.angle_beta   90.00
_cell.angle_gamma   90.00
#
_symmetry.space_group_name_H-M   'P 1'
#
loop_
_entity.id
_entity.type
_entity.pdbx_description
1 polymer ?
#
loop_
_entity_poly.entity_id
_entity_poly.type
_entity_poly.pdbx_seq_one_letter_code
_entity_poly.pdbx_strand_id
1 'polypeptide(L)'
;MENSRATEASSALDRLRSAPGATTRGSNARRRREARVVRNFLWAMVGAMALATAPLVAEGEASDAALAHVALNVADIGRSEEYYGAVLGFTRIWQYPPDSETPIEIGLAAPGGGAGLVLARLNDEPLPE
;
A
#
# COMPACT_ATOMS: atom_id res chain seq x y z
N MET A 1 60.04 -22.57 -36.48
CA MET A 1 60.49 -22.35 -35.09
C MET A 1 59.39 -21.59 -34.35
N GLU A 2 58.21 -22.12 -34.04
CA GLU A 2 57.78 -23.47 -33.65
C GLU A 2 58.25 -23.89 -32.25
N ASN A 3 57.27 -23.93 -31.34
CA ASN A 3 57.15 -24.77 -30.14
C ASN A 3 58.16 -24.58 -29.00
N SER A 4 57.88 -23.66 -28.06
CA SER A 4 58.47 -23.76 -26.71
C SER A 4 57.74 -22.96 -25.59
N ARG A 5 56.40 -22.92 -25.59
CA ARG A 5 55.61 -22.28 -24.51
C ARG A 5 54.31 -23.02 -24.14
N ALA A 6 54.26 -24.34 -24.34
CA ALA A 6 53.07 -25.16 -24.10
C ALA A 6 53.27 -26.30 -23.09
N THR A 7 54.28 -26.23 -22.21
CA THR A 7 54.64 -27.35 -21.29
C THR A 7 54.85 -26.89 -19.84
N GLU A 8 54.08 -25.90 -19.36
CA GLU A 8 54.07 -25.51 -17.93
C GLU A 8 52.64 -25.39 -17.35
N ALA A 9 51.66 -25.98 -18.03
CA ALA A 9 50.38 -26.33 -17.42
C ALA A 9 50.45 -27.80 -16.95
N SER A 10 51.02 -28.09 -15.79
CA SER A 10 50.68 -29.36 -15.10
C SER A 10 51.18 -29.55 -13.66
N SER A 11 52.19 -28.80 -13.18
CA SER A 11 52.89 -29.21 -11.94
C SER A 11 52.42 -28.51 -10.66
N ALA A 12 51.65 -27.42 -10.75
CA ALA A 12 51.20 -26.66 -9.57
C ALA A 12 49.85 -27.12 -8.99
N LEU A 13 49.05 -27.88 -9.74
CA LEU A 13 47.70 -28.30 -9.32
C LEU A 13 47.64 -29.70 -8.68
N ASP A 14 48.75 -30.43 -8.64
CA ASP A 14 48.79 -31.84 -8.18
C ASP A 14 49.36 -32.01 -6.75
N ARG A 15 49.71 -30.91 -6.05
CA ARG A 15 50.32 -30.94 -4.71
C ARG A 15 49.40 -30.62 -3.54
N LEU A 16 48.10 -30.41 -3.76
CA LEU A 16 47.13 -30.19 -2.68
C LEU A 16 46.27 -31.42 -2.37
N ARG A 17 46.64 -32.59 -2.90
CA ARG A 17 45.94 -33.88 -2.73
C ARG A 17 46.76 -34.89 -1.92
N SER A 18 46.80 -34.75 -0.59
CA SER A 18 46.98 -35.82 0.44
C SER A 18 47.18 -35.18 1.83
N ALA A 19 46.18 -35.14 2.72
CA ALA A 19 45.76 -36.18 3.72
C ALA A 19 46.67 -36.21 4.99
N PRO A 20 46.30 -36.83 6.13
CA PRO A 20 45.01 -37.06 6.83
C PRO A 20 45.06 -36.78 8.37
N GLY A 21 43.93 -36.85 9.11
CA GLY A 21 43.95 -37.25 10.53
C GLY A 21 42.91 -36.66 11.51
N ALA A 22 42.35 -37.55 12.36
CA ALA A 22 41.61 -37.36 13.63
C ALA A 22 40.15 -36.85 13.57
N THR A 23 39.13 -37.75 13.68
CA THR A 23 38.34 -38.07 14.91
C THR A 23 37.77 -36.82 15.61
N THR A 24 36.47 -36.65 15.81
CA THR A 24 35.73 -37.31 16.92
C THR A 24 34.23 -37.45 16.66
N ARG A 25 33.74 -38.64 17.04
CA ARG A 25 32.36 -39.03 17.32
C ARG A 25 31.86 -38.32 18.59
N GLY A 26 30.71 -37.66 18.55
CA GLY A 26 30.02 -37.13 19.74
C GLY A 26 28.81 -36.29 19.33
N SER A 27 27.60 -36.84 19.39
CA SER A 27 26.73 -36.87 20.58
C SER A 27 25.96 -35.55 20.79
N ASN A 28 24.65 -35.68 20.55
CA ASN A 28 23.58 -35.16 21.40
C ASN A 28 23.46 -33.64 21.60
N ALA A 29 22.42 -33.11 20.99
CA ALA A 29 21.28 -32.56 21.73
C ALA A 29 21.64 -31.66 22.93
N ARG A 30 21.87 -30.37 22.69
CA ARG A 30 21.55 -29.24 23.59
C ARG A 30 22.04 -27.95 22.97
N ARG A 31 21.24 -26.88 23.09
CA ARG A 31 21.36 -25.52 22.50
C ARG A 31 20.49 -25.40 21.23
N ARG A 32 19.16 -25.29 21.27
CA ARG A 32 18.29 -24.40 22.06
C ARG A 32 18.85 -22.98 22.14
N ARG A 33 18.14 -22.05 21.47
CA ARG A 33 18.25 -20.57 21.54
C ARG A 33 19.51 -20.11 20.80
N GLU A 34 19.44 -19.63 19.57
CA GLU A 34 18.98 -18.34 19.03
C GLU A 34 19.32 -18.45 17.52
N ALA A 35 18.62 -17.94 16.52
CA ALA A 35 17.82 -16.75 16.39
C ALA A 35 16.76 -16.98 15.29
N ARG A 36 15.50 -16.72 15.65
CA ARG A 36 14.46 -16.28 14.69
C ARG A 36 14.87 -14.92 14.14
N VAL A 37 14.08 -14.42 13.18
CA VAL A 37 14.21 -13.13 12.49
C VAL A 37 15.18 -13.29 11.33
N VAL A 38 14.74 -13.43 10.07
CA VAL A 38 14.45 -12.27 9.22
C VAL A 38 13.41 -12.56 8.11
N ARG A 39 12.85 -13.77 7.96
CA ARG A 39 12.08 -14.11 6.73
C ARG A 39 10.61 -14.49 6.90
N ASN A 40 9.92 -13.96 7.91
CA ASN A 40 8.48 -14.19 8.15
C ASN A 40 7.76 -12.88 8.56
N PHE A 41 7.58 -11.92 7.65
CA PHE A 41 6.85 -10.68 8.02
C PHE A 41 5.90 -10.10 6.95
N LEU A 42 5.56 -10.84 5.88
CA LEU A 42 4.70 -10.27 4.82
C LEU A 42 3.50 -11.14 4.37
N TRP A 43 3.21 -12.27 5.03
CA TRP A 43 2.09 -13.15 4.62
C TRP A 43 1.22 -13.71 5.77
N ALA A 44 1.46 -13.30 7.02
CA ALA A 44 0.81 -13.90 8.20
C ALA A 44 -0.21 -13.02 8.92
N MET A 45 -0.84 -12.06 8.22
CA MET A 45 -1.94 -11.26 8.80
C MET A 45 -3.22 -11.26 7.96
N VAL A 46 -3.46 -12.37 7.24
CA VAL A 46 -4.76 -12.67 6.59
C VAL A 46 -5.35 -14.00 7.11
N GLY A 47 -4.65 -14.76 7.96
CA GLY A 47 -5.04 -16.13 8.29
C GLY A 47 -4.86 -16.53 9.75
N ALA A 48 -5.58 -15.89 10.67
CA ALA A 48 -5.74 -16.41 12.03
C ALA A 48 -7.23 -16.43 12.41
N MET A 49 -7.91 -17.36 11.76
CA MET A 49 -9.12 -18.08 12.17
C MET A 49 -9.40 -18.02 13.68
N ALA A 50 -10.24 -17.08 14.08
CA ALA A 50 -10.86 -17.05 15.41
C ALA A 50 -12.08 -17.98 15.40
N LEU A 51 -11.86 -19.26 15.73
CA LEU A 51 -12.95 -20.12 16.21
C LEU A 51 -13.27 -19.71 17.65
N ALA A 52 -14.28 -18.84 17.81
CA ALA A 52 -14.97 -18.62 19.07
C ALA A 52 -16.47 -18.56 18.77
N THR A 53 -17.15 -19.68 19.02
CA THR A 53 -18.62 -19.80 18.93
C THR A 53 -19.26 -19.06 20.12
N ALA A 54 -19.52 -17.76 19.95
CA ALA A 54 -20.48 -17.01 20.74
C ALA A 54 -21.85 -17.04 20.02
N PRO A 55 -22.99 -16.88 20.73
CA PRO A 55 -24.28 -16.75 20.05
C PRO A 55 -24.23 -15.48 19.20
N LEU A 56 -24.12 -15.64 17.88
CA LEU A 56 -24.39 -14.57 16.92
C LEU A 56 -25.89 -14.26 17.03
N VAL A 57 -26.22 -13.34 17.92
CA VAL A 57 -27.37 -12.46 17.67
C VAL A 57 -26.99 -11.74 16.37
N ALA A 58 -27.57 -12.19 15.26
CA ALA A 58 -27.56 -11.44 14.02
C ALA A 58 -28.46 -10.22 14.24
N GLU A 59 -27.96 -9.23 14.98
CA GLU A 59 -28.31 -7.86 14.69
C GLU A 59 -27.92 -7.68 13.24
N GLY A 60 -28.92 -7.55 12.38
CA GLY A 60 -28.68 -7.19 11.01
C GLY A 60 -27.90 -5.89 11.04
N GLU A 61 -26.59 -5.98 10.82
CA GLU A 61 -25.81 -4.86 10.33
C GLU A 61 -26.45 -4.52 8.99
N ALA A 62 -27.48 -3.66 9.04
CA ALA A 62 -27.58 -2.64 8.04
C ALA A 62 -26.21 -1.99 8.06
N SER A 63 -25.35 -2.39 7.11
CA SER A 63 -24.25 -1.53 6.72
C SER A 63 -24.96 -0.27 6.24
N ASP A 64 -25.15 0.67 7.17
CA ASP A 64 -25.49 2.04 6.85
C ASP A 64 -24.34 2.47 5.96
N ALA A 65 -24.55 2.36 4.66
CA ALA A 65 -23.59 2.78 3.67
C ALA A 65 -23.44 4.28 3.85
N ALA A 66 -22.47 4.68 4.66
CA ALA A 66 -22.16 6.06 4.90
C ALA A 66 -21.58 6.61 3.61
N LEU A 67 -22.38 7.43 2.91
CA LEU A 67 -21.91 8.16 1.74
C LEU A 67 -20.77 9.08 2.17
N ALA A 68 -19.54 8.69 1.84
CA ALA A 68 -18.36 9.49 2.16
C ALA A 68 -18.37 10.78 1.32
N HIS A 69 -18.67 10.68 0.03
CA HIS A 69 -18.75 11.82 -0.88
C HIS A 69 -19.87 11.60 -1.91
N VAL A 70 -20.56 12.69 -2.27
CA VAL A 70 -21.50 12.73 -3.40
C VAL A 70 -20.98 13.75 -4.41
N ALA A 71 -20.93 13.39 -5.69
CA ALA A 71 -20.54 14.30 -6.76
C ALA A 71 -21.76 14.73 -7.58
N LEU A 72 -21.91 16.03 -7.80
CA LEU A 72 -22.98 16.64 -8.58
C LEU A 72 -22.40 17.38 -9.79
N ASN A 73 -22.95 17.10 -10.97
CA ASN A 73 -22.73 17.95 -12.13
C ASN A 73 -23.62 19.19 -12.03
N VAL A 74 -23.03 20.38 -12.03
CA VAL A 74 -23.72 21.66 -11.86
C VAL A 74 -23.46 22.59 -13.02
N ALA A 75 -24.45 23.42 -13.35
CA ALA A 75 -24.33 24.41 -14.42
C ALA A 75 -23.41 25.59 -14.03
N ASP A 76 -23.41 25.96 -12.75
CA ASP A 76 -22.64 27.09 -12.19
C ASP A 76 -22.11 26.70 -10.81
N ILE A 77 -20.79 26.57 -10.70
CA ILE A 77 -20.13 26.15 -9.46
C ILE A 77 -20.24 27.22 -8.37
N GLY A 78 -20.08 28.50 -8.70
CA GLY A 78 -20.10 29.57 -7.71
C GLY A 78 -21.48 29.72 -7.09
N ARG A 79 -22.53 29.68 -7.91
CA ARG A 79 -23.91 29.72 -7.41
C ARG A 79 -24.25 28.49 -6.56
N SER A 80 -23.80 27.30 -6.97
CA SER A 80 -24.03 26.07 -6.19
C SER A 80 -23.27 26.08 -4.87
N GLU A 81 -22.02 26.55 -4.86
CA GLU A 81 -21.24 26.71 -3.63
C GLU A 81 -21.94 27.62 -2.63
N GLU A 82 -22.37 28.81 -3.08
CA GLU A 82 -23.10 29.76 -2.23
C GLU A 82 -24.36 29.11 -1.65
N TYR A 83 -25.12 28.40 -2.47
CA TYR A 83 -26.32 27.69 -2.04
C TYR A 83 -26.04 26.62 -0.98
N TYR A 84 -25.10 25.70 -1.24
CA TYR A 84 -24.81 24.61 -0.31
C TYR A 84 -24.09 25.11 0.94
N GLY A 85 -23.30 26.18 0.83
CA GLY A 85 -22.73 26.88 1.96
C GLY A 85 -23.81 27.53 2.83
N ALA A 86 -24.78 28.23 2.24
CA ALA A 86 -25.85 28.91 2.97
C ALA A 86 -26.87 27.93 3.59
N VAL A 87 -27.24 26.88 2.87
CA VAL A 87 -28.30 25.95 3.29
C VAL A 87 -27.79 24.84 4.20
N LEU A 88 -26.63 24.25 3.88
CA LEU A 88 -26.07 23.11 4.62
C LEU A 88 -24.88 23.48 5.52
N GLY A 89 -24.39 24.72 5.44
CA GLY A 89 -23.22 25.17 6.20
C GLY A 89 -21.90 24.63 5.67
N PHE A 90 -21.87 24.13 4.43
CA PHE A 90 -20.68 23.52 3.85
C PHE A 90 -19.61 24.56 3.52
N THR A 91 -18.34 24.17 3.63
CA THR A 91 -17.21 25.03 3.30
C THR A 91 -16.29 24.40 2.27
N ARG A 92 -15.69 25.22 1.41
CA ARG A 92 -14.71 24.77 0.42
C ARG A 92 -13.44 24.28 1.11
N ILE A 93 -13.02 23.08 0.75
CA ILE A 93 -11.80 22.44 1.28
C ILE A 93 -10.75 22.17 0.20
N TRP A 94 -11.15 22.11 -1.07
CA TRP A 94 -10.25 22.01 -2.22
C TRP A 94 -10.94 22.47 -3.51
N GLN A 95 -10.16 22.72 -4.56
CA GLN A 95 -10.65 23.04 -5.89
C GLN A 95 -9.70 22.53 -6.98
N TYR A 96 -10.21 22.40 -8.21
CA TYR A 96 -9.43 22.12 -9.41
C TYR A 96 -9.90 23.00 -10.59
N PRO A 97 -8.98 23.62 -11.35
CA PRO A 97 -7.54 23.70 -11.07
C PRO A 97 -7.24 24.42 -9.75
N PRO A 98 -6.12 24.10 -9.08
CA PRO A 98 -5.67 24.86 -7.93
C PRO A 98 -5.45 26.33 -8.35
N ASP A 99 -5.82 27.27 -7.49
CA ASP A 99 -5.61 28.72 -7.68
C ASP A 99 -6.31 29.37 -8.89
N SER A 100 -7.17 28.64 -9.59
CA SER A 100 -8.01 29.20 -10.65
C SER A 100 -9.17 30.03 -10.09
N GLU A 101 -9.44 31.19 -10.70
CA GLU A 101 -10.65 32.00 -10.45
C GLU A 101 -11.92 31.30 -10.97
N THR A 102 -11.77 30.39 -11.94
CA THR A 102 -12.86 29.64 -12.58
C THR A 102 -12.64 28.14 -12.39
N PRO A 103 -12.85 27.61 -11.17
CA PRO A 103 -12.69 26.18 -10.93
C PRO A 103 -13.72 25.38 -11.74
N ILE A 104 -13.30 24.23 -12.23
CA ILE A 104 -14.18 23.25 -12.90
C ILE A 104 -14.67 22.18 -11.93
N GLU A 105 -14.05 22.10 -10.76
CA GLU A 105 -14.44 21.21 -9.68
C GLU A 105 -14.09 21.83 -8.32
N ILE A 106 -14.99 21.71 -7.35
CA ILE A 106 -14.69 22.06 -5.95
C ILE A 106 -15.21 20.99 -4.99
N GLY A 107 -14.45 20.79 -3.91
CA GLY A 107 -14.86 19.96 -2.80
C GLY A 107 -15.36 20.80 -1.64
N LEU A 108 -16.53 20.44 -1.14
CA LEU A 108 -17.18 21.03 0.01
C LEU A 108 -17.31 19.99 1.13
N ALA A 109 -17.16 20.42 2.38
CA ALA A 109 -17.34 19.56 3.55
C ALA A 109 -18.27 20.19 4.59
N ALA A 110 -19.01 19.32 5.29
CA ALA A 110 -19.80 19.72 6.44
C ALA A 110 -18.89 20.14 7.63
N PRO A 111 -19.33 21.10 8.46
CA PRO A 111 -18.67 21.39 9.73
C PRO A 111 -18.60 20.14 10.61
N GLY A 112 -17.41 19.81 11.10
CA GLY A 112 -17.19 18.62 11.94
C GLY A 112 -16.96 17.31 11.17
N GLY A 113 -16.91 17.35 9.83
CA GLY A 113 -16.63 16.20 8.98
C GLY A 113 -17.89 15.37 8.64
N GLY A 114 -17.68 14.21 8.01
CA GLY A 114 -18.75 13.34 7.52
C GLY A 114 -18.85 13.35 6.00
N ALA A 115 -20.07 13.44 5.48
CA ALA A 115 -20.33 13.43 4.04
C ALA A 115 -19.79 14.70 3.36
N GLY A 116 -18.97 14.53 2.32
CA GLY A 116 -18.49 15.59 1.44
C GLY A 116 -19.35 15.74 0.20
N LEU A 117 -19.36 16.94 -0.38
CA LEU A 117 -20.01 17.24 -1.65
C LEU A 117 -18.96 17.70 -2.65
N VAL A 118 -18.96 17.10 -3.82
CA VAL A 118 -18.13 17.52 -4.95
C VAL A 118 -19.04 18.19 -5.97
N LEU A 119 -18.73 19.42 -6.33
CA LEU A 119 -19.42 20.16 -7.38
C LEU A 119 -18.51 20.21 -8.59
N ALA A 120 -18.91 19.57 -9.68
CA ALA A 120 -18.17 19.57 -10.93
C ALA A 120 -19.01 20.23 -12.02
N ARG A 121 -18.36 20.98 -12.92
CA ARG A 121 -18.97 21.45 -14.15
C ARG A 121 -18.40 20.62 -15.30
N LEU A 122 -19.12 19.56 -15.64
CA LEU A 122 -18.78 18.70 -16.77
C LEU A 122 -19.53 19.19 -18.00
N ASN A 123 -18.79 19.77 -18.94
CA ASN A 123 -19.26 20.21 -20.25
C ASN A 123 -18.25 19.83 -21.35
N ASP A 124 -18.61 20.06 -22.61
CA ASP A 124 -17.76 19.78 -23.78
C ASP A 124 -16.71 20.88 -24.05
N GLU A 125 -16.56 21.85 -23.13
CA GLU A 125 -15.56 22.91 -23.27
C GLU A 125 -14.15 22.35 -22.97
N PRO A 126 -13.11 22.86 -23.64
CA PRO A 126 -11.75 22.41 -23.36
C PRO A 126 -11.36 22.76 -21.92
N LEU A 127 -10.58 21.87 -21.29
CA LEU A 127 -10.06 22.09 -19.94
C LEU A 127 -9.15 23.34 -19.91
N PRO A 128 -9.18 24.13 -18.82
CA PRO A 128 -8.24 25.22 -18.61
C PRO A 128 -6.79 24.68 -18.48
N GLU A 129 -5.81 25.46 -18.97
CA GLU A 129 -4.37 25.13 -18.93
C GLU A 129 -3.73 25.25 -17.54
#